data_AF-A0A0D0D1V6-F1
#
_entry.id   AF-A0A0D0D1V6-F1
#
_cell.length_a   1.000
_cell.length_b   1.000
_cell.length_c   1.000
_cell.angle_alpha   90.00
_cell.angle_beta   90.00
_cell.angle_gamma   90.00
#
_symmetry.space_group_name_H-M   'P 1'
#
loop_
_entity.id
_entity.type
_entity.pdbx_description
1 polymer ?
#
loop_
_entity_poly.entity_id
_entity_poly.type
_entity_poly.pdbx_seq_one_letter_code
_entity_poly.pdbx_strand_id
1 'polypeptide(L)'
;MATRATSVSQRLRALALYKELHRLGREYEPSYGFHGKLRKLYDKNRNLTDEEEIEKAIKFGEYIKNETLALYSLRKYRHLKRMYPPNPTSDP
;
A
#
# COMPACT_ATOMS: atom_id res chain seq x y z
N MET A 1 -23.87 -0.04 24.79
CA MET A 1 -23.11 -1.31 24.69
C MET A 1 -22.90 -1.72 23.22
N ALA A 2 -22.17 -0.91 22.42
CA ALA A 2 -21.94 -1.18 20.99
C ALA A 2 -20.45 -1.31 20.60
N THR A 3 -19.53 -1.16 21.54
CA THR A 3 -18.08 -1.01 21.30
C THR A 3 -17.31 -2.30 20.97
N ARG A 4 -17.90 -3.48 21.15
CA ARG A 4 -17.19 -4.77 20.90
C ARG A 4 -17.27 -5.27 19.46
N ALA A 5 -18.34 -4.96 18.72
CA ALA A 5 -18.52 -5.47 17.35
C ALA A 5 -17.65 -4.70 16.34
N THR A 6 -17.49 -3.40 16.56
CA THR A 6 -16.66 -2.51 15.75
C THR A 6 -15.17 -2.86 15.82
N SER A 7 -14.64 -3.10 17.02
CA SER A 7 -13.20 -3.37 17.20
C SER A 7 -12.73 -4.67 16.53
N VAL A 8 -13.58 -5.71 16.49
CA VAL A 8 -13.29 -6.96 15.76
C VAL A 8 -13.26 -6.70 14.25
N SER A 9 -14.20 -5.91 13.73
CA SER A 9 -14.22 -5.52 12.32
C SER A 9 -12.97 -4.72 11.92
N GLN A 10 -12.56 -3.74 12.74
CA GLN A 10 -11.36 -2.95 12.49
C GLN A 10 -10.08 -3.79 12.53
N ARG A 11 -9.96 -4.71 13.49
CA ARG A 11 -8.80 -5.61 13.60
C ARG A 11 -8.68 -6.53 12.38
N LEU A 12 -9.79 -7.07 11.88
CA LEU A 12 -9.80 -7.89 10.66
C LEU A 12 -9.40 -7.07 9.43
N ARG A 13 -9.91 -5.84 9.29
CA ARG A 13 -9.53 -4.91 8.22
C ARG A 13 -8.03 -4.58 8.27
N ALA A 14 -7.49 -4.27 9.43
CA ALA A 14 -6.06 -3.98 9.61
C ALA A 14 -5.16 -5.18 9.25
N LEU A 15 -5.58 -6.41 9.60
CA LEU A 15 -4.87 -7.64 9.24
C LEU A 15 -4.93 -7.94 7.75
N ALA A 16 -6.08 -7.74 7.10
CA ALA A 16 -6.20 -7.89 5.65
C ALA A 16 -5.28 -6.90 4.93
N LEU A 17 -5.32 -5.62 5.32
CA LEU A 17 -4.47 -4.57 4.78
C LEU A 17 -2.98 -4.88 4.96
N TYR A 18 -2.57 -5.43 6.11
CA TYR A 18 -1.20 -5.84 6.36
C TYR A 18 -0.74 -6.91 5.35
N LYS A 19 -1.57 -7.93 5.10
CA LYS A 19 -1.25 -9.00 4.13
C LYS A 19 -1.14 -8.45 2.70
N GLU A 20 -2.02 -7.53 2.33
CA GLU A 20 -1.99 -6.89 1.02
C GLU A 20 -0.73 -6.05 0.82
N LEU A 21 -0.41 -5.16 1.77
CA LEU A 21 0.81 -4.34 1.74
C LEU A 21 2.06 -5.22 1.77
N HIS A 22 2.05 -6.30 2.54
CA HIS A 22 3.15 -7.25 2.54
C HIS A 22 3.29 -7.98 1.20
N ARG A 23 2.21 -8.25 0.47
CA ARG A 23 2.30 -8.82 -0.88
C ARG A 23 2.91 -7.82 -1.86
N LEU A 24 2.42 -6.57 -1.84
CA LEU A 24 2.91 -5.48 -2.69
C LEU A 24 4.38 -5.16 -2.44
N GLY A 25 4.81 -5.20 -1.18
CA GLY A 25 6.20 -4.95 -0.80
C GLY A 25 7.21 -5.94 -1.39
N ARG A 26 6.79 -7.16 -1.78
CA ARG A 26 7.68 -8.13 -2.43
C ARG A 26 8.02 -7.79 -3.87
N GLU A 27 7.11 -7.11 -4.56
CA GLU A 27 7.30 -6.66 -5.95
C GLU A 27 8.03 -5.31 -6.01
N TYR A 28 8.11 -4.62 -4.87
CA TYR A 28 8.85 -3.38 -4.69
C TYR A 28 10.34 -3.62 -4.53
N GLU A 29 11.18 -2.63 -4.83
CA GLU A 29 12.63 -2.83 -4.82
C GLU A 29 13.16 -3.19 -3.41
N PRO A 30 14.02 -4.23 -3.30
CA PRO A 30 14.56 -4.68 -2.02
C PRO A 30 15.30 -3.58 -1.24
N SER A 31 15.91 -2.64 -1.96
CA SER A 31 16.69 -1.52 -1.41
C SER A 31 15.87 -0.58 -0.52
N TYR A 32 14.55 -0.48 -0.73
CA TYR A 32 13.71 0.45 0.01
C TYR A 32 13.36 -0.02 1.44
N GLY A 33 13.50 -1.32 1.71
CA GLY A 33 13.20 -1.92 3.01
C GLY A 33 11.71 -1.82 3.39
N PHE A 34 10.81 -2.04 2.42
CA PHE A 34 9.36 -1.86 2.59
C PHE A 34 8.78 -2.61 3.79
N HIS A 35 9.13 -3.90 3.95
CA HIS A 35 8.65 -4.73 5.05
C HIS A 35 9.10 -4.22 6.43
N GLY A 36 10.33 -3.69 6.52
CA GLY A 36 10.84 -3.11 7.76
C GLY A 36 10.06 -1.87 8.18
N LYS A 37 9.73 -1.00 7.21
CA LYS A 37 8.91 0.19 7.44
C LYS A 37 7.47 -0.19 7.82
N LEU A 38 6.88 -1.14 7.12
CA LEU A 38 5.54 -1.66 7.41
C LEU A 38 5.44 -2.19 8.84
N ARG A 39 6.40 -3.03 9.26
CA ARG A 39 6.44 -3.58 10.61
C ARG A 39 6.55 -2.49 11.67
N LYS A 40 7.43 -1.50 11.48
CA LYS A 40 7.58 -0.36 12.40
C LYS A 40 6.29 0.46 12.52
N LEU A 41 5.56 0.62 11.41
CA LEU A 41 4.32 1.41 11.39
C LEU A 41 3.20 0.72 12.18
N TYR A 42 3.03 -0.59 12.00
CA TYR A 42 2.06 -1.36 12.76
C TYR A 42 2.44 -1.50 14.24
N ASP A 43 3.73 -1.60 14.56
CA ASP A 43 4.18 -1.69 15.96
C ASP A 43 3.94 -0.38 16.74
N LYS A 44 4.15 0.77 16.08
CA LYS A 44 3.80 2.09 16.66
C LYS A 44 2.31 2.22 16.98
N ASN A 45 1.45 1.63 16.15
CA ASN A 45 0.00 1.72 16.27
C ASN A 45 -0.64 0.58 17.10
N ARG A 46 0.17 -0.31 17.69
CA ARG A 46 -0.30 -1.54 18.36
C ARG A 46 -1.18 -1.29 19.59
N ASN A 47 -0.90 -0.21 20.32
CA ASN A 47 -1.57 0.12 21.57
C ASN A 47 -2.69 1.17 21.40
N LEU A 48 -3.12 1.45 20.16
CA LEU A 48 -4.25 2.32 19.91
C LEU A 48 -5.55 1.63 20.35
N THR A 49 -6.26 2.29 21.26
CA THR A 49 -7.55 1.81 21.81
C THR A 49 -8.73 2.62 21.30
N ASP A 50 -8.47 3.81 20.74
CA ASP A 50 -9.48 4.70 20.21
C ASP A 50 -9.91 4.30 18.78
N GLU A 51 -11.21 4.21 18.58
CA GLU A 51 -11.87 3.75 17.36
C GLU A 51 -11.59 4.71 16.19
N GLU A 52 -11.58 6.02 16.44
CA GLU A 52 -11.34 7.03 15.41
C GLU A 52 -9.89 7.01 14.92
N GLU A 53 -8.94 6.88 15.84
CA GLU A 53 -7.51 6.79 15.52
C GLU A 53 -7.17 5.51 14.76
N ILE A 54 -7.81 4.38 15.10
CA ILE A 54 -7.68 3.13 14.35
C ILE A 54 -8.17 3.31 12.92
N GLU A 55 -9.33 3.94 12.72
CA GLU A 55 -9.87 4.15 11.38
C GLU A 55 -8.98 5.11 10.56
N LYS A 56 -8.42 6.16 11.17
CA LYS A 56 -7.42 7.03 10.54
C LYS A 56 -6.17 6.26 10.12
N ALA A 57 -5.66 5.38 10.99
CA ALA A 57 -4.50 4.54 10.68
C ALA A 57 -4.77 3.55 9.54
N ILE A 58 -5.97 2.96 9.48
CA ILE A 58 -6.39 2.09 8.38
C ILE A 58 -6.45 2.88 7.06
N LYS A 59 -7.12 4.04 7.05
CA LYS A 59 -7.18 4.93 5.87
C LYS A 59 -5.79 5.34 5.39
N PHE A 60 -4.88 5.62 6.31
CA PHE A 60 -3.49 5.94 5.98
C PHE A 60 -2.77 4.76 5.31
N GLY A 61 -2.98 3.53 5.79
CA GLY A 61 -2.44 2.33 5.16
C GLY A 61 -3.04 2.06 3.77
N GLU A 62 -4.33 2.33 3.57
CA GLU A 62 -4.99 2.26 2.26
C GLU A 62 -4.42 3.29 1.28
N TYR A 63 -4.14 4.51 1.76
CA TYR A 63 -3.47 5.53 0.96
C TYR A 63 -2.08 5.06 0.51
N ILE A 64 -1.26 4.48 1.40
CA ILE A 64 0.05 3.93 1.05
C ILE A 64 -0.07 2.83 -0.02
N LYS A 65 -1.09 1.96 0.10
CA LYS A 65 -1.36 0.91 -0.89
C LYS A 65 -1.60 1.53 -2.27
N ASN A 66 -2.49 2.52 -2.35
CA ASN A 66 -2.85 3.17 -3.61
C ASN A 66 -1.66 3.92 -4.23
N GLU A 67 -0.87 4.62 -3.42
CA GLU A 67 0.35 5.30 -3.87
C GLU A 67 1.37 4.30 -4.44
N THR A 68 1.57 3.17 -3.76
CA THR A 68 2.48 2.12 -4.21
C THR A 68 2.03 1.52 -5.55
N LEU A 69 0.72 1.30 -5.73
CA LEU A 69 0.15 0.82 -6.98
C LEU A 69 0.30 1.85 -8.11
N ALA A 70 0.11 3.14 -7.81
CA ALA A 70 0.30 4.22 -8.78
C ALA A 70 1.77 4.34 -9.22
N LEU A 71 2.71 4.22 -8.29
CA LEU A 71 4.14 4.19 -8.63
C LEU A 71 4.49 2.98 -9.50
N TYR A 72 3.90 1.82 -9.22
CA TYR A 72 4.08 0.62 -10.03
C TYR A 72 3.57 0.82 -11.47
N SER A 73 2.37 1.36 -11.64
CA SER A 73 1.79 1.64 -12.96
C SER A 73 2.60 2.68 -13.72
N LEU A 74 3.09 3.72 -13.04
CA LEU A 74 3.97 4.74 -13.62
C LEU A 74 5.30 4.16 -14.08
N ARG A 75 5.92 3.27 -13.28
CA ARG A 75 7.16 2.59 -13.68
C ARG A 75 6.95 1.74 -14.93
N LYS A 76 5.84 0.99 -14.98
CA LYS A 76 5.45 0.20 -16.16
C LYS A 76 5.24 1.09 -17.38
N TYR A 77 4.51 2.20 -17.24
CA TYR A 77 4.28 3.16 -18.32
C TYR A 77 5.61 3.77 -18.83
N ARG A 78 6.50 4.19 -17.93
CA ARG A 78 7.82 4.73 -18.29
C ARG A 78 8.67 3.71 -19.06
N HIS A 79 8.61 2.44 -18.67
CA HIS A 79 9.31 1.37 -19.39
C HIS A 79 8.74 1.18 -20.79
N LEU A 80 7.41 1.03 -20.91
CA LEU A 80 6.74 0.90 -22.20
C LEU A 80 7.01 2.09 -23.12
N LYS A 81 6.88 3.33 -22.61
CA LYS A 81 7.13 4.55 -23.39
C LYS A 81 8.55 4.61 -23.96
N ARG A 82 9.56 4.04 -23.29
CA ARG A 82 10.93 3.96 -23.82
C ARG A 82 11.10 2.93 -24.92
N MET A 83 10.27 1.88 -24.93
CA MET A 83 10.31 0.81 -25.93
C MET A 83 9.59 1.21 -27.23
N TYR A 84 8.60 2.10 -27.17
CA TYR A 84 7.97 2.63 -28.36
C TYR A 84 8.85 3.71 -29.02
N PRO A 85 9.07 3.65 -30.35
CA PRO A 85 9.73 4.73 -31.06
C PRO A 85 8.90 6.03 -30.93
N PRO A 86 9.57 7.19 -30.89
CA PRO A 86 8.89 8.48 -30.68
C PRO A 86 7.93 8.85 -31.82
N ASN A 87 8.03 8.23 -33.00
CA ASN A 87 7.14 8.39 -34.14
C ASN A 87 6.82 7.04 -34.79
N PRO A 88 5.54 6.65 -34.97
CA PRO A 88 5.16 5.46 -35.74
C PRO A 88 5.08 5.73 -37.25
N THR A 89 5.87 6.66 -37.80
CA THR A 89 5.82 6.98 -39.24
C THR A 89 7.21 7.18 -39.81
N SER A 90 7.70 6.14 -40.47
CA SER A 90 8.47 6.26 -41.70
C SER A 90 8.58 4.87 -42.31
N ASP A 91 7.43 4.29 -42.67
CA ASP A 91 7.41 3.34 -43.79
C ASP A 91 7.52 4.19 -45.08
N PRO A 92 8.43 3.85 -46.01
CA PRO A 92 8.63 4.59 -47.26
C PRO A 92 7.46 4.47 -48.25
#